data_AF-A0A3N6AIH1-F1
#
_entry.id   AF-A0A3N6AIH1-F1
#
_cell.length_a   1.000
_cell.length_b   1.000
_cell.length_c   1.000
_cell.angle_alpha   90.00
_cell.angle_beta   90.00
_cell.angle_gamma   90.00
#
_symmetry.space_group_name_H-M   'P 1'
#
loop_
_entity.id
_entity.type
_entity.pdbx_description
1 polymer ?
#
loop_
_entity_poly.entity_id
_entity_poly.type
_entity_poly.pdbx_seq_one_letter_code
_entity_poly.pdbx_strand_id
1 'polypeptide(L)'
;MEKHYTKIFLIIILIKLFFAWVFPITTDEAYWLILGKHPDVNYYDHPPMSGWAIYLFSLLGSHVFFARLFTIFYGILAALGIYFTAKELSQDTEKAKLASLIFLVSPLHVLFVLIATDTSLCVFVLLSGITFYFGHSRNKTSLVFLAGIFLGLAVLSKYFSGLLLIAMIACLFIYKSRKQAVKESIILVSGAIPFVLMHLYWGSMNCWTNIMFNVINRNQDIEADYTRLIVFVAFQIYLSTPWVLYYVYQNYGLIREGIRKDRNLFFFLFAIPIFLLGMVSIQNTGLHWY
;
A
#
# COMPACT_ATOMS: atom_id res chain seq x y z
N MET A 1 -5.70 22.41 -17.70
CA MET A 1 -6.63 21.49 -17.02
C MET A 1 -7.26 22.07 -15.75
N GLU A 2 -6.79 23.22 -15.24
CA GLU A 2 -7.30 23.85 -14.01
C GLU A 2 -8.83 23.86 -13.79
N LYS A 3 -9.61 24.33 -14.78
CA LYS A 3 -11.08 24.41 -14.66
C LYS A 3 -11.81 23.06 -14.72
N HIS A 4 -11.13 21.99 -15.12
CA HIS A 4 -11.73 20.68 -15.37
C HIS A 4 -11.26 19.61 -14.39
N TYR A 5 -10.13 19.78 -13.68
CA TYR A 5 -9.61 18.76 -12.75
C TYR A 5 -10.66 18.32 -11.73
N THR A 6 -11.27 19.27 -11.01
CA THR A 6 -12.29 18.94 -10.00
C THR A 6 -13.49 18.24 -10.61
N LYS A 7 -13.90 18.66 -11.82
CA LYS A 7 -15.01 18.02 -12.54
C LYS A 7 -14.66 16.57 -12.91
N ILE A 8 -13.49 16.34 -13.49
CA ILE A 8 -13.02 14.99 -13.87
C ILE A 8 -12.88 14.11 -12.63
N PHE A 9 -12.26 14.63 -11.57
CA PHE A 9 -12.13 13.93 -10.30
C PHE A 9 -13.49 13.50 -9.76
N LEU A 10 -14.45 14.42 -9.68
CA LEU A 10 -15.81 14.13 -9.22
C LEU A 10 -16.52 13.12 -10.13
N ILE A 11 -16.38 13.24 -11.45
CA ILE A 11 -16.94 12.26 -12.40
C ILE A 11 -16.37 10.86 -12.13
N ILE A 12 -15.07 10.73 -11.92
CA ILE A 12 -14.45 9.44 -11.60
C ILE A 12 -15.02 8.86 -10.30
N ILE A 13 -15.16 9.69 -9.26
CA ILE A 13 -15.74 9.25 -7.98
C ILE A 13 -17.22 8.83 -8.16
N LEU A 14 -18.01 9.58 -8.94
CA LEU A 14 -19.40 9.22 -9.23
C LEU A 14 -19.50 7.89 -9.99
N ILE A 15 -18.62 7.65 -10.96
CA ILE A 15 -18.55 6.37 -11.67
C ILE A 15 -18.19 5.23 -10.69
N LYS A 16 -17.24 5.45 -9.78
CA LYS A 16 -16.89 4.45 -8.75
C LYS A 16 -18.03 4.17 -7.80
N LEU A 17 -18.76 5.20 -7.37
CA LEU A 17 -19.97 5.04 -6.54
C LEU A 17 -21.05 4.25 -7.28
N PHE A 18 -21.25 4.54 -8.56
CA PHE A 18 -22.16 3.77 -9.41
C PHE A 18 -21.74 2.29 -9.51
N PHE A 19 -20.47 2.00 -9.74
CA PHE A 19 -19.98 0.61 -9.75
C PHE A 19 -20.10 -0.07 -8.38
N ALA A 20 -19.83 0.64 -7.28
CA ALA A 20 -20.02 0.11 -5.93
C ALA A 20 -21.47 -0.26 -5.65
N TRP A 21 -22.42 0.41 -6.31
CA TRP A 21 -23.84 0.11 -6.20
C TRP A 21 -24.27 -1.07 -7.08
N VAL A 22 -23.82 -1.12 -8.34
CA VAL A 22 -24.35 -2.03 -9.36
C VAL A 22 -23.64 -3.39 -9.38
N PHE A 23 -22.36 -3.45 -9.02
CA PHE A 23 -21.63 -4.71 -9.14
C PHE A 23 -22.15 -5.80 -8.18
N PRO A 24 -22.33 -7.03 -8.67
CA PRO A 24 -22.72 -8.15 -7.82
C PRO A 24 -21.63 -8.43 -6.78
N ILE A 25 -22.01 -9.06 -5.68
CA ILE A 25 -21.08 -9.48 -4.63
C ILE A 25 -20.20 -10.60 -5.20
N THR A 26 -18.88 -10.45 -5.08
CA THR A 26 -17.94 -11.53 -5.42
C THR A 26 -17.72 -12.48 -4.23
N THR A 27 -17.14 -13.65 -4.48
CA THR A 27 -16.81 -14.63 -3.43
C THR A 27 -15.91 -14.02 -2.36
N ASP A 28 -14.88 -13.26 -2.77
CA ASP A 28 -13.96 -12.62 -1.83
C ASP A 28 -14.65 -11.54 -1.00
N GLU A 29 -15.54 -10.75 -1.60
CA GLU A 29 -16.31 -9.75 -0.87
C GLU A 29 -17.24 -10.40 0.15
N ALA A 30 -17.88 -11.53 -0.19
CA ALA A 30 -18.74 -12.25 0.74
C ALA A 30 -17.96 -12.67 2.00
N TYR A 31 -16.73 -13.17 1.82
CA TYR A 31 -15.82 -13.50 2.93
C TYR A 31 -15.52 -12.27 3.80
N TRP A 32 -15.12 -11.16 3.17
CA TRP A 32 -14.80 -9.91 3.87
C TRP A 32 -16.00 -9.27 4.58
N LEU A 33 -17.20 -9.37 4.01
CA LEU A 33 -18.43 -8.89 4.62
C LEU A 33 -18.79 -9.67 5.90
N ILE A 34 -18.46 -10.97 5.96
CA ILE A 34 -18.63 -11.78 7.17
C ILE A 34 -17.64 -11.31 8.24
N LEU A 35 -16.36 -11.16 7.89
CA LEU A 35 -15.35 -10.65 8.83
C LEU A 35 -15.71 -9.25 9.35
N GLY A 36 -16.19 -8.37 8.47
CA GLY A 36 -16.63 -7.02 8.84
C GLY A 36 -17.85 -6.97 9.77
N LYS A 37 -18.62 -8.06 9.91
CA LYS A 37 -19.67 -8.16 10.94
C LYS A 37 -19.14 -8.56 12.31
N HIS A 38 -17.93 -9.15 12.35
CA HIS A 38 -17.31 -9.67 13.55
C HIS A 38 -15.89 -9.08 13.70
N PRO A 39 -15.77 -7.76 13.91
CA PRO A 39 -14.46 -7.12 14.03
C PRO A 39 -13.68 -7.70 15.21
N ASP A 40 -12.47 -8.20 14.92
CA ASP A 40 -11.53 -8.69 15.92
C ASP A 40 -10.14 -8.04 15.70
N VAL A 41 -9.22 -8.21 16.65
CA VAL A 41 -7.84 -7.71 16.60
C VAL A 41 -7.04 -8.38 15.48
N ASN A 42 -7.40 -9.59 15.08
CA ASN A 42 -6.85 -10.27 13.92
C ASN A 42 -7.82 -11.35 13.44
N TYR A 43 -7.68 -11.81 12.21
CA TYR A 43 -8.43 -12.96 11.70
C TYR A 43 -7.52 -14.16 11.49
N TYR A 44 -8.15 -15.32 11.27
CA TYR A 44 -7.46 -16.60 11.07
C TYR A 44 -6.37 -16.52 9.98
N ASP A 45 -6.60 -15.81 8.90
CA ASP A 45 -5.72 -15.74 7.73
C ASP A 45 -5.33 -14.30 7.35
N HIS A 46 -6.03 -13.28 7.86
CA HIS A 46 -5.79 -11.90 7.49
C HIS A 46 -5.62 -10.95 8.70
N PRO A 47 -4.80 -9.89 8.52
CA PRO A 47 -4.81 -8.71 9.39
C PRO A 47 -6.18 -8.00 9.48
N PRO A 48 -6.43 -7.23 10.55
CA PRO A 48 -7.77 -6.77 10.87
C PRO A 48 -8.26 -5.54 10.07
N MET A 49 -7.37 -4.77 9.45
CA MET A 49 -7.66 -3.39 8.99
C MET A 49 -8.84 -3.30 8.04
N SER A 50 -8.90 -4.19 7.05
CA SER A 50 -9.99 -4.19 6.07
C SER A 50 -11.32 -4.58 6.73
N GLY A 51 -11.31 -5.52 7.68
CA GLY A 51 -12.50 -5.87 8.45
C GLY A 51 -12.99 -4.72 9.33
N TRP A 52 -12.07 -3.97 9.97
CA TRP A 52 -12.44 -2.76 10.72
C TRP A 52 -13.03 -1.67 9.83
N ALA A 53 -12.45 -1.45 8.65
CA ALA A 53 -12.96 -0.49 7.68
C ALA A 53 -14.37 -0.88 7.21
N ILE A 54 -14.59 -2.16 6.87
CA ILE A 54 -15.90 -2.67 6.49
C ILE A 54 -16.90 -2.50 7.63
N TYR A 55 -16.54 -2.87 8.86
CA TYR A 55 -17.39 -2.70 10.03
C TYR A 55 -17.84 -1.24 10.17
N LEU A 56 -16.89 -0.31 10.19
CA LEU A 56 -17.15 1.12 10.40
C LEU A 56 -18.09 1.68 9.32
N PHE A 57 -17.84 1.36 8.04
CA PHE A 57 -18.64 1.88 6.95
C PHE A 57 -20.01 1.17 6.83
N SER A 58 -20.12 -0.09 7.27
CA SER A 58 -21.40 -0.82 7.33
C SER A 58 -22.35 -0.27 8.40
N LEU A 59 -21.87 0.57 9.33
CA LEU A 59 -22.74 1.30 10.27
C LEU A 59 -23.67 2.30 9.55
N LEU A 60 -23.35 2.71 8.32
CA LEU A 60 -24.15 3.63 7.52
C LEU A 60 -25.38 2.95 6.88
N GLY A 61 -25.38 1.62 6.79
CA GLY A 61 -26.51 0.86 6.26
C GLY A 61 -26.15 -0.59 5.91
N SER A 62 -27.19 -1.43 5.74
CA SER A 62 -27.04 -2.88 5.53
C SER A 62 -26.68 -3.29 4.10
N HIS A 63 -26.77 -2.38 3.13
CA HIS A 63 -26.44 -2.66 1.74
C HIS A 63 -24.92 -2.74 1.53
N VAL A 64 -24.44 -3.68 0.70
CA VAL A 64 -23.00 -3.87 0.40
C VAL A 64 -22.32 -2.60 -0.11
N PHE A 65 -23.08 -1.72 -0.76
CA PHE A 65 -22.61 -0.39 -1.17
C PHE A 65 -21.91 0.37 -0.03
N PHE A 66 -22.48 0.36 1.17
CA PHE A 66 -21.89 1.07 2.32
C PHE A 66 -20.55 0.45 2.71
N ALA A 67 -20.48 -0.88 2.77
CA ALA A 67 -19.22 -1.59 2.99
C ALA A 67 -18.17 -1.30 1.90
N ARG A 68 -18.55 -1.00 0.66
CA ARG A 68 -17.60 -0.63 -0.41
C ARG A 68 -17.13 0.83 -0.33
N LEU A 69 -17.78 1.71 0.44
CA LEU A 69 -17.40 3.12 0.49
C LEU A 69 -15.98 3.34 1.03
N PHE A 70 -15.46 2.45 1.90
CA PHE A 70 -14.09 2.60 2.40
C PHE A 70 -13.05 2.49 1.29
N THR A 71 -13.28 1.66 0.26
CA THR A 71 -12.31 1.48 -0.84
C THR A 71 -12.21 2.75 -1.67
N ILE A 72 -13.34 3.40 -1.93
CA ILE A 72 -13.42 4.70 -2.61
C ILE A 72 -12.78 5.78 -1.75
N PHE A 73 -13.07 5.82 -0.45
CA PHE A 73 -12.48 6.77 0.49
C PHE A 73 -10.94 6.65 0.53
N TYR A 74 -10.41 5.43 0.63
CA TYR A 74 -8.96 5.18 0.60
C TYR A 74 -8.33 5.54 -0.75
N GLY A 75 -9.04 5.31 -1.85
CA GLY A 75 -8.64 5.78 -3.17
C GLY A 75 -8.52 7.29 -3.26
N ILE A 76 -9.48 8.03 -2.69
CA ILE A 76 -9.45 9.50 -2.59
C ILE A 76 -8.23 9.93 -1.76
N LEU A 77 -8.01 9.34 -0.59
CA LEU A 77 -6.86 9.66 0.26
C LEU A 77 -5.53 9.44 -0.47
N ALA A 78 -5.40 8.33 -1.19
CA ALA A 78 -4.21 8.03 -1.98
C ALA A 78 -4.00 9.03 -3.12
N ALA A 79 -5.06 9.35 -3.87
CA ALA A 79 -5.01 10.33 -4.96
C ALA A 79 -4.63 11.73 -4.46
N LEU A 80 -5.19 12.16 -3.33
CA LEU A 80 -4.81 13.42 -2.69
C LEU A 80 -3.35 13.40 -2.20
N GLY A 81 -2.91 12.30 -1.58
CA GLY A 81 -1.52 12.12 -1.17
C GLY A 81 -0.55 12.24 -2.34
N ILE A 82 -0.88 11.62 -3.48
CA ILE A 82 -0.12 11.72 -4.73
C ILE A 82 -0.13 13.16 -5.25
N TYR A 83 -1.29 13.81 -5.31
CA TYR A 83 -1.41 15.20 -5.76
C TYR A 83 -0.53 16.16 -4.95
N PHE A 84 -0.65 16.15 -3.61
CA PHE A 84 0.11 17.07 -2.77
C PHE A 84 1.61 16.79 -2.82
N THR A 85 2.01 15.51 -2.84
CA THR A 85 3.41 15.12 -2.95
C THR A 85 3.99 15.51 -4.31
N ALA A 86 3.30 15.17 -5.40
CA ALA A 86 3.75 15.52 -6.74
C ALA A 86 3.82 17.03 -6.96
N LYS A 87 2.87 17.80 -6.41
CA LYS A 87 2.88 19.27 -6.48
C LYS A 87 4.12 19.86 -5.80
N GLU A 88 4.44 19.38 -4.62
CA GLU A 88 5.61 19.82 -3.86
C GLU A 88 6.93 19.42 -4.55
N LEU A 89 7.01 18.21 -5.11
CA LEU A 89 8.24 17.71 -5.73
C LEU A 89 8.51 18.30 -7.11
N SER A 90 7.48 18.38 -7.95
CA SER A 90 7.63 18.85 -9.33
C SER A 90 7.51 20.37 -9.46
N GLN A 91 6.97 21.05 -8.44
CA GLN A 91 6.57 22.45 -8.50
C GLN A 91 5.62 22.76 -9.68
N ASP A 92 4.99 21.72 -10.24
CA ASP A 92 4.11 21.77 -11.41
C ASP A 92 2.74 21.24 -11.00
N THR A 93 1.80 22.16 -10.83
CA THR A 93 0.46 21.85 -10.37
C THR A 93 -0.32 21.02 -11.41
N GLU A 94 -0.05 21.19 -12.71
CA GLU A 94 -0.76 20.46 -13.75
C GLU A 94 -0.27 19.01 -13.83
N LYS A 95 1.04 18.77 -13.71
CA LYS A 95 1.60 17.41 -13.59
C LYS A 95 1.10 16.71 -12.33
N ALA A 96 1.01 17.41 -11.21
CA ALA A 96 0.49 16.85 -9.97
C ALA A 96 -0.98 16.41 -10.09
N LYS A 97 -1.81 17.25 -10.71
CA LYS A 97 -3.20 16.91 -11.03
C LYS A 97 -3.28 15.69 -11.93
N LEU A 98 -2.48 15.66 -12.98
CA LEU A 98 -2.45 14.55 -13.93
C LEU A 98 -2.04 13.24 -13.25
N ALA A 99 -1.00 13.25 -12.40
CA ALA A 99 -0.55 12.09 -11.66
C ALA A 99 -1.65 11.49 -10.75
N SER A 100 -2.38 12.37 -10.04
CA SER A 100 -3.53 11.97 -9.22
C SER A 100 -4.66 11.37 -10.06
N LEU A 101 -5.01 11.99 -11.19
CA LEU A 101 -6.05 11.46 -12.09
C LEU A 101 -5.63 10.13 -12.72
N ILE A 102 -4.39 10.00 -13.19
CA ILE A 102 -3.84 8.76 -13.75
C ILE A 102 -3.90 7.64 -12.73
N PHE A 103 -3.55 7.91 -11.47
CA PHE A 103 -3.72 6.94 -10.39
C PHE A 103 -5.18 6.51 -10.25
N LEU A 104 -6.12 7.46 -10.22
CA LEU A 104 -7.53 7.17 -10.02
C LEU A 104 -8.15 6.28 -11.11
N VAL A 105 -7.68 6.45 -12.35
CA VAL A 105 -8.14 5.68 -13.52
C VAL A 105 -7.21 4.52 -13.89
N SER A 106 -6.16 4.29 -13.10
CA SER A 106 -5.26 3.15 -13.35
C SER A 106 -6.05 1.85 -13.28
N PRO A 107 -5.78 0.85 -14.16
CA PRO A 107 -6.60 -0.36 -14.25
C PRO A 107 -6.79 -1.05 -12.90
N LEU A 108 -5.73 -1.14 -12.09
CA LEU A 108 -5.80 -1.70 -10.74
C LEU A 108 -6.74 -0.92 -9.84
N HIS A 109 -6.62 0.40 -9.83
CA HIS A 109 -7.38 1.23 -8.91
C HIS A 109 -8.85 1.39 -9.33
N VAL A 110 -9.17 1.19 -10.62
CA VAL A 110 -10.55 1.09 -11.09
C VAL A 110 -11.20 -0.21 -10.58
N LEU A 111 -10.44 -1.30 -10.49
CA LEU A 111 -10.92 -2.57 -9.94
C LEU A 111 -11.06 -2.55 -8.41
N PHE A 112 -10.34 -1.66 -7.71
CA PHE A 112 -10.48 -1.42 -6.26
C PHE A 112 -11.80 -0.75 -5.85
N VAL A 113 -12.87 -0.92 -6.62
CA VAL A 113 -14.25 -0.67 -6.16
C VAL A 113 -14.75 -1.85 -5.32
N LEU A 114 -14.29 -3.07 -5.65
CA LEU A 114 -14.60 -4.27 -4.89
C LEU A 114 -13.78 -4.33 -3.60
N ILE A 115 -14.30 -4.99 -2.57
CA ILE A 115 -13.60 -5.16 -1.29
C ILE A 115 -12.37 -6.06 -1.51
N ALA A 116 -11.19 -5.43 -1.55
CA ALA A 116 -9.90 -6.10 -1.61
C ALA A 116 -9.01 -5.60 -0.45
N THR A 117 -8.33 -6.52 0.22
CA THR A 117 -7.37 -6.23 1.32
C THR A 117 -6.29 -5.23 0.94
N ASP A 118 -5.92 -5.25 -0.34
CA ASP A 118 -4.81 -4.47 -0.84
C ASP A 118 -5.12 -2.97 -0.85
N THR A 119 -6.40 -2.58 -0.80
CA THR A 119 -6.80 -1.17 -0.76
C THR A 119 -6.29 -0.48 0.51
N SER A 120 -6.45 -1.12 1.67
CA SER A 120 -5.94 -0.65 2.97
C SER A 120 -4.41 -0.59 2.96
N LEU A 121 -3.77 -1.65 2.46
CA LEU A 121 -2.32 -1.71 2.36
C LEU A 121 -1.76 -0.57 1.51
N CYS A 122 -2.30 -0.37 0.30
CA CYS A 122 -1.82 0.63 -0.65
C CYS A 122 -1.85 2.05 -0.07
N VAL A 123 -2.95 2.44 0.58
CA VAL A 123 -3.06 3.78 1.16
C VAL A 123 -2.09 3.97 2.32
N PHE A 124 -1.94 3.00 3.22
CA PHE A 124 -1.06 3.14 4.38
C PHE A 124 0.43 3.06 4.02
N VAL A 125 0.81 2.22 3.06
CA VAL A 125 2.17 2.20 2.48
C VAL A 125 2.50 3.53 1.82
N LEU A 126 1.58 4.07 1.02
CA LEU A 126 1.76 5.37 0.37
C LEU A 126 1.92 6.49 1.39
N LEU A 127 1.01 6.59 2.36
CA LEU A 127 1.07 7.62 3.41
C LEU A 127 2.34 7.50 4.25
N SER A 128 2.75 6.28 4.61
CA SER A 128 3.99 6.01 5.34
C SER A 128 5.21 6.45 4.53
N GLY A 129 5.27 6.13 3.24
CA GLY A 129 6.35 6.56 2.35
C GLY A 129 6.41 8.08 2.18
N ILE A 130 5.27 8.74 2.02
CA ILE A 130 5.17 10.21 1.89
C ILE A 130 5.66 10.91 3.17
N THR A 131 5.16 10.51 4.34
CA THR A 131 5.54 11.15 5.61
C THR A 131 6.99 10.84 5.96
N PHE A 132 7.49 9.63 5.66
CA PHE A 132 8.90 9.29 5.82
C PHE A 132 9.78 10.17 4.92
N TYR A 133 9.41 10.33 3.65
CA TYR A 133 10.13 11.20 2.71
C TYR A 133 10.23 12.63 3.24
N PHE A 134 9.09 13.24 3.60
CA PHE A 134 9.11 14.61 4.08
C PHE A 134 9.76 14.74 5.46
N GLY A 135 9.67 13.73 6.32
CA GLY A 135 10.37 13.67 7.59
C GLY A 135 11.88 13.65 7.40
N HIS A 136 12.37 12.82 6.48
CA HIS A 136 13.77 12.70 6.13
C HIS A 136 14.32 13.99 5.50
N SER A 137 13.63 14.51 4.47
CA SER A 137 14.07 15.68 3.69
C SER A 137 14.01 16.96 4.50
N ARG A 138 13.04 17.11 5.41
CA ARG A 138 12.86 18.31 6.25
C ARG A 138 13.45 18.16 7.65
N ASN A 139 14.14 17.04 7.95
CA ASN A 139 14.64 16.70 9.29
C ASN A 139 13.57 16.80 10.41
N LYS A 140 12.32 16.42 10.11
CA LYS A 140 11.19 16.49 11.06
C LYS A 140 10.91 15.12 11.65
N THR A 141 11.29 14.92 12.90
CA THR A 141 11.09 13.65 13.63
C THR A 141 9.62 13.30 13.84
N SER A 142 8.73 14.29 13.96
CA SER A 142 7.28 14.05 14.07
C SER A 142 6.71 13.37 12.83
N LEU A 143 7.22 13.69 11.64
CA LEU A 143 6.82 13.05 10.40
C LEU A 143 7.40 11.63 10.28
N VAL A 144 8.62 11.39 10.79
CA VAL A 144 9.21 10.04 10.88
C VAL A 144 8.40 9.16 11.83
N PHE A 145 7.97 9.70 12.97
CA PHE A 145 7.07 8.99 13.89
C PHE A 145 5.71 8.67 13.24
N LEU A 146 5.12 9.65 12.54
CA LEU A 146 3.88 9.47 11.81
C LEU A 146 4.01 8.43 10.67
N ALA A 147 5.18 8.36 10.01
CA ALA A 147 5.47 7.30 9.05
C ALA A 147 5.44 5.92 9.72
N GLY A 148 5.95 5.82 10.94
CA GLY A 148 5.86 4.62 11.77
C GLY A 148 4.43 4.22 12.09
N ILE A 149 3.57 5.18 12.43
CA ILE A 149 2.14 4.92 12.67
C ILE A 149 1.48 4.35 11.40
N PHE A 150 1.66 5.01 10.25
CA PHE A 150 1.10 4.50 8.99
C PHE A 150 1.69 3.16 8.58
N LEU A 151 2.96 2.90 8.87
CA LEU A 151 3.58 1.60 8.65
C LEU A 151 2.93 0.52 9.54
N GLY A 152 2.67 0.81 10.82
CA GLY A 152 1.95 -0.11 11.71
C GLY A 152 0.53 -0.42 11.21
N LEU A 153 -0.19 0.59 10.72
CA LEU A 153 -1.50 0.41 10.06
C LEU A 153 -1.40 -0.41 8.77
N ALA A 154 -0.30 -0.28 8.02
CA ALA A 154 -0.01 -1.11 6.86
C ALA A 154 0.27 -2.58 7.26
N VAL A 155 0.94 -2.82 8.39
CA VAL A 155 1.15 -4.18 8.94
C VAL A 155 -0.19 -4.80 9.31
N LEU A 156 -1.10 -4.03 9.90
CA LEU A 156 -2.48 -4.45 10.15
C LEU A 156 -3.34 -4.60 8.90
N SER A 157 -2.82 -4.28 7.71
CA SER A 157 -3.47 -4.56 6.42
C SER A 157 -2.89 -5.80 5.75
N LYS A 158 -1.55 -5.92 5.72
CA LYS A 158 -0.81 -7.05 5.15
C LYS A 158 0.59 -7.11 5.75
N TYR A 159 1.03 -8.31 6.17
CA TYR A 159 2.34 -8.49 6.81
C TYR A 159 3.52 -8.14 5.89
N PHE A 160 3.35 -8.25 4.56
CA PHE A 160 4.36 -7.85 3.57
C PHE A 160 4.75 -6.37 3.62
N SER A 161 3.96 -5.51 4.27
CA SER A 161 4.35 -4.11 4.49
C SER A 161 5.61 -3.98 5.36
N GLY A 162 6.00 -5.02 6.11
CA GLY A 162 7.30 -5.06 6.81
C GLY A 162 8.51 -4.90 5.88
N LEU A 163 8.38 -5.22 4.59
CA LEU A 163 9.43 -4.97 3.60
C LEU A 163 9.70 -3.47 3.39
N LEU A 164 8.68 -2.62 3.58
CA LEU A 164 8.84 -1.18 3.54
C LEU A 164 9.69 -0.68 4.72
N LEU A 165 9.56 -1.28 5.90
CA LEU A 165 10.40 -0.96 7.06
C LEU A 165 11.88 -1.20 6.75
N ILE A 166 12.19 -2.34 6.12
CA ILE A 166 13.56 -2.69 5.72
C ILE A 166 14.10 -1.62 4.76
N ALA A 167 13.30 -1.21 3.76
CA ALA A 167 13.67 -0.17 2.81
C ALA A 167 13.91 1.19 3.50
N MET A 168 13.04 1.59 4.43
CA MET A 168 13.17 2.85 5.18
C MET A 168 14.43 2.86 6.05
N ILE A 169 14.67 1.80 6.83
CA ILE A 169 15.86 1.67 7.67
C ILE A 169 17.12 1.69 6.80
N ALA A 170 17.16 0.92 5.70
CA ALA A 170 18.29 0.92 4.77
C ALA A 170 18.57 2.34 4.25
N CYS A 171 17.55 3.09 3.85
CA CYS A 171 17.69 4.48 3.42
C CYS A 171 18.28 5.38 4.50
N LEU A 172 17.87 5.22 5.78
CA LEU A 172 18.43 6.01 6.88
C LEU A 172 19.93 5.75 7.05
N PHE A 173 20.37 4.49 6.98
CA PHE A 173 21.79 4.14 7.12
C PHE A 173 22.64 4.54 5.90
N ILE A 174 22.04 4.63 4.70
CA ILE A 174 22.74 5.11 3.49
C ILE A 174 22.88 6.64 3.49
N TYR A 175 21.88 7.37 3.99
CA TYR A 175 21.78 8.82 3.79
C TYR A 175 22.03 9.68 5.02
N LYS A 176 22.00 9.13 6.23
CA LYS A 176 22.29 9.85 7.47
C LYS A 176 23.55 9.29 8.15
N SER A 177 24.12 10.07 9.07
CA SER A 177 25.15 9.55 9.96
C SER A 177 24.60 8.41 10.82
N ARG A 178 25.44 7.43 11.19
CA ARG A 178 25.03 6.26 11.98
C ARG A 178 24.22 6.63 13.22
N LYS A 179 24.62 7.66 13.96
CA LYS A 179 23.91 8.13 15.16
C LYS A 179 22.51 8.63 14.84
N GLN A 180 22.36 9.42 13.78
CA GLN A 180 21.06 9.95 13.36
C GLN A 180 20.18 8.85 12.76
N ALA A 181 20.76 7.92 11.99
CA ALA A 181 20.05 6.78 11.42
C ALA A 181 19.45 5.90 12.53
N VAL A 182 20.20 5.59 13.59
CA VAL A 182 19.68 4.85 14.75
C VAL A 182 18.56 5.61 15.45
N LYS A 183 18.74 6.91 15.71
CA LYS A 183 17.70 7.75 16.33
C LYS A 183 16.40 7.75 15.51
N GLU A 184 16.49 8.03 14.21
CA GLU A 184 15.31 8.07 13.33
C GLU A 184 14.69 6.68 13.15
N SER A 185 15.48 5.61 13.15
CA SER A 185 14.97 4.23 13.13
C SER A 185 14.17 3.90 14.38
N ILE A 186 14.66 4.30 15.56
CA ILE A 186 13.93 4.11 16.83
C ILE A 186 12.60 4.88 16.81
N ILE A 187 12.60 6.12 16.29
CA ILE A 187 11.40 6.94 16.18
C ILE A 187 10.40 6.35 15.18
N LEU A 188 10.88 5.84 14.05
CA LEU A 188 10.05 5.16 13.05
C LEU A 188 9.41 3.91 13.66
N VAL A 189 10.21 3.06 14.30
CA VAL A 189 9.73 1.81 14.91
C VAL A 189 8.80 2.09 16.08
N SER A 190 9.05 3.13 16.89
CA SER A 190 8.16 3.47 18.02
C SER A 190 6.75 3.84 17.58
N GLY A 191 6.57 4.43 16.40
CA GLY A 191 5.25 4.68 15.82
C GLY A 191 4.52 3.39 15.40
N ALA A 192 5.26 2.37 14.94
CA ALA A 192 4.69 1.10 14.48
C ALA A 192 4.43 0.10 15.63
N ILE A 193 5.20 0.19 16.72
CA ILE A 193 5.20 -0.76 17.84
C ILE A 193 3.80 -1.08 18.38
N PRO A 194 2.90 -0.10 18.65
CA PRO A 194 1.60 -0.42 19.23
C PRO A 194 0.76 -1.39 18.39
N PHE A 195 0.83 -1.24 17.06
CA PHE A 195 0.09 -2.07 16.11
C PHE A 195 0.69 -3.47 15.99
N VAL A 196 2.01 -3.57 16.00
CA VAL A 196 2.71 -4.86 15.99
C VAL A 196 2.45 -5.61 17.29
N LEU A 197 2.53 -4.93 18.45
CA LEU A 197 2.25 -5.54 19.75
C LEU A 197 0.79 -6.01 19.85
N MET A 198 -0.15 -5.25 19.31
CA MET A 198 -1.55 -5.65 19.23
C MET A 198 -1.72 -6.98 18.45
N HIS A 199 -1.05 -7.12 17.30
CA HIS A 199 -1.05 -8.35 16.53
C HIS A 199 -0.39 -9.53 17.30
N LEU A 200 0.77 -9.30 17.92
CA LEU A 200 1.49 -10.32 18.69
C LEU A 200 0.70 -10.78 19.91
N TYR A 201 0.04 -9.84 20.61
CA TYR A 201 -0.81 -10.14 21.75
C TYR A 201 -1.96 -11.07 21.35
N TRP A 202 -2.70 -10.75 20.29
CA TRP A 202 -3.76 -11.62 19.80
C TRP A 202 -3.23 -12.98 19.35
N GLY A 203 -2.07 -13.01 18.70
CA GLY A 203 -1.41 -14.25 18.30
C GLY A 203 -1.12 -15.17 19.48
N SER A 204 -0.63 -14.60 20.59
CA SER A 204 -0.37 -15.35 21.82
C SER A 204 -1.61 -15.95 22.46
N MET A 205 -2.78 -15.32 22.28
CA MET A 205 -4.07 -15.78 22.80
C MET A 205 -4.77 -16.79 21.86
N ASN A 206 -4.37 -16.84 20.58
CA ASN A 206 -5.04 -17.63 19.53
C ASN A 206 -4.09 -18.63 18.87
N CYS A 207 -3.15 -19.19 19.66
CA CYS A 207 -2.22 -20.24 19.25
C CYS A 207 -1.43 -19.92 17.97
N TRP A 208 -1.20 -18.64 17.68
CA TRP A 208 -0.53 -18.18 16.46
C TRP A 208 -1.13 -18.73 15.17
N THR A 209 -2.43 -19.03 15.17
CA THR A 209 -3.17 -19.61 14.02
C THR A 209 -2.93 -18.84 12.72
N ASN A 210 -2.86 -17.51 12.81
CA ASN A 210 -2.57 -16.65 11.67
C ASN A 210 -1.17 -16.85 11.07
N ILE A 211 -0.14 -17.00 11.91
CA ILE A 211 1.22 -17.30 11.44
C ILE A 211 1.27 -18.73 10.90
N MET A 212 0.65 -19.68 11.60
CA MET A 212 0.58 -21.07 11.18
C MET A 212 -0.05 -21.19 9.79
N PHE A 213 -1.15 -20.49 9.54
CA PHE A 213 -1.80 -20.49 8.23
C PHE A 213 -0.91 -19.84 7.16
N ASN A 214 -0.46 -18.60 7.37
CA ASN A 214 0.20 -17.81 6.33
C ASN A 214 1.65 -18.24 6.04
N VAL A 215 2.37 -18.73 7.04
CA VAL A 215 3.80 -19.07 6.92
C VAL A 215 4.01 -20.58 6.74
N ILE A 216 3.18 -21.40 7.39
CA ILE A 216 3.40 -22.86 7.43
C ILE A 216 2.42 -23.57 6.50
N ASN A 217 1.12 -23.60 6.82
CA ASN A 217 0.14 -24.45 6.11
C ASN A 217 0.02 -24.12 4.62
N ARG A 218 0.09 -22.84 4.22
CA ARG A 218 0.04 -22.45 2.79
C ARG A 218 1.29 -22.82 2.00
N ASN A 219 2.39 -23.11 2.70
CA ASN A 219 3.71 -23.30 2.09
C ASN A 219 4.22 -24.74 2.26
N GLN A 220 3.47 -25.59 2.97
CA GLN A 220 3.74 -27.03 3.07
C GLN A 220 3.65 -27.67 1.68
N ASP A 221 4.64 -28.51 1.37
CA ASP A 221 4.74 -29.30 0.12
C ASP A 221 4.91 -28.52 -1.19
N ILE A 222 5.36 -27.25 -1.14
CA ILE A 222 5.60 -26.47 -2.35
C ILE A 222 7.09 -26.19 -2.56
N GLU A 223 7.62 -26.72 -3.67
CA GLU A 223 9.01 -26.55 -4.08
C GLU A 223 9.28 -25.17 -4.70
N ALA A 224 10.56 -24.78 -4.71
CA ALA A 224 10.99 -23.54 -5.35
C ALA A 224 10.83 -23.63 -6.88
N ASP A 225 10.14 -22.65 -7.46
CA ASP A 225 9.85 -22.61 -8.89
C ASP A 225 10.15 -21.23 -9.47
N TYR A 226 11.17 -21.17 -10.33
CA TYR A 226 11.60 -19.95 -11.01
C TYR A 226 10.57 -19.41 -12.01
N THR A 227 9.62 -20.22 -12.47
CA THR A 227 8.50 -19.77 -13.32
C THR A 227 7.69 -18.68 -12.61
N ARG A 228 7.59 -18.75 -11.28
CA ARG A 228 6.87 -17.77 -10.46
C ARG A 228 7.54 -16.41 -10.44
N LEU A 229 8.88 -16.38 -10.48
CA LEU A 229 9.63 -15.13 -10.62
C LEU A 229 9.35 -14.48 -11.98
N ILE A 230 9.28 -15.28 -13.05
CA ILE A 230 8.94 -14.80 -14.39
C ILE A 230 7.52 -14.23 -14.40
N VAL A 231 6.55 -14.96 -13.83
CA VAL A 231 5.17 -14.51 -13.69
C VAL A 231 5.09 -13.22 -12.86
N PHE A 232 5.83 -13.14 -11.74
CA PHE A 232 5.91 -11.94 -10.92
C PHE A 232 6.41 -10.73 -11.71
N VAL A 233 7.52 -10.88 -12.45
CA VAL A 233 8.08 -9.82 -13.29
C VAL A 233 7.10 -9.42 -14.40
N ALA A 234 6.47 -10.40 -15.06
CA ALA A 234 5.44 -10.14 -16.07
C ALA A 234 4.26 -9.36 -15.48
N PHE A 235 3.83 -9.69 -14.27
CA PHE A 235 2.83 -8.93 -13.53
C PHE A 235 3.31 -7.51 -13.23
N GLN A 236 4.53 -7.31 -12.73
CA GLN A 236 5.02 -5.94 -12.48
C GLN A 236 5.02 -5.07 -13.75
N ILE A 237 5.36 -5.65 -14.90
CA ILE A 237 5.28 -4.98 -16.21
C ILE A 237 3.83 -4.66 -16.58
N TYR A 238 2.93 -5.63 -16.46
CA TYR A 238 1.50 -5.46 -16.72
C TYR A 238 0.89 -4.36 -15.84
N LEU A 239 1.16 -4.40 -14.54
CA LEU A 239 0.67 -3.46 -13.53
C LEU A 239 1.25 -2.05 -13.72
N SER A 240 2.48 -1.93 -14.22
CA SER A 240 3.08 -0.63 -14.54
C SER A 240 2.32 0.09 -15.66
N THR A 241 1.48 -0.60 -16.43
CA THR A 241 0.76 -0.10 -17.62
C THR A 241 1.71 0.35 -18.76
N PRO A 242 1.26 0.31 -20.03
CA PRO A 242 2.10 0.72 -21.17
C PRO A 242 2.64 2.15 -21.06
N TRP A 243 1.91 3.05 -20.39
CA TRP A 243 2.23 4.47 -20.30
C TRP A 243 3.42 4.76 -19.39
N VAL A 244 3.53 4.08 -18.24
CA VAL A 244 4.68 4.25 -17.34
C VAL A 244 5.93 3.70 -18.00
N LEU A 245 5.83 2.54 -18.66
CA LEU A 245 6.95 1.95 -19.38
C LEU A 245 7.43 2.86 -20.52
N TYR A 246 6.49 3.42 -21.29
CA TYR A 246 6.80 4.40 -22.33
C TYR A 246 7.47 5.66 -21.76
N TYR A 247 6.95 6.20 -20.65
CA TYR A 247 7.55 7.36 -19.98
C TYR A 247 8.97 7.07 -19.48
N VAL A 248 9.19 5.91 -18.86
CA VAL A 248 10.52 5.47 -18.37
C VAL A 248 11.49 5.30 -19.53
N TYR A 249 11.05 4.72 -20.65
CA TYR A 249 11.87 4.56 -21.86
C TYR A 249 12.29 5.92 -22.44
N GLN A 250 11.34 6.83 -22.64
CA GLN A 250 11.60 8.18 -23.19
C GLN A 250 12.54 9.01 -22.30
N ASN A 251 12.42 8.86 -20.97
CA ASN A 251 13.16 9.67 -20.00
C ASN A 251 14.29 8.89 -19.31
N TYR A 252 14.75 7.78 -19.91
CA TYR A 252 15.72 6.88 -19.28
C TYR A 252 17.00 7.59 -18.81
N GLY A 253 17.54 8.51 -19.64
CA GLY A 253 18.73 9.29 -19.30
C GLY A 253 18.52 10.16 -18.05
N LEU A 254 17.40 10.88 -18.00
CA LEU A 254 17.03 11.74 -16.87
C LEU A 254 16.76 10.93 -15.59
N ILE A 255 16.07 9.80 -15.71
CA ILE A 255 15.78 8.91 -14.57
C ILE A 255 17.10 8.34 -14.02
N ARG A 256 17.99 7.87 -14.90
CA ARG A 256 19.29 7.34 -14.50
C ARG A 256 20.15 8.39 -13.81
N GLU A 257 20.15 9.62 -14.32
CA GLU A 257 20.87 10.73 -13.72
C GLU A 257 20.25 11.14 -12.37
N GLY A 258 18.92 11.21 -12.27
CA GLY A 258 18.20 11.51 -11.04
C GLY A 258 18.40 10.45 -9.94
N ILE A 259 18.43 9.17 -10.29
CA ILE A 259 18.76 8.10 -9.32
C ILE A 259 20.18 8.29 -8.77
N ARG A 260 21.13 8.72 -9.62
CA ARG A 260 22.53 8.95 -9.23
C ARG A 260 22.74 10.24 -8.45
N LYS A 261 22.10 11.34 -8.85
CA LYS A 261 22.27 12.67 -8.25
C LYS A 261 21.41 12.88 -7.00
N ASP A 262 20.12 12.55 -7.07
CA ASP A 262 19.14 12.99 -6.06
C ASP A 262 18.92 12.01 -4.93
N ARG A 263 19.64 10.86 -4.92
CA ARG A 263 19.47 9.84 -3.86
C ARG A 263 17.98 9.54 -3.65
N ASN A 264 17.25 9.39 -4.76
CA ASN A 264 15.80 9.57 -4.80
C ASN A 264 15.13 8.53 -3.89
N LEU A 265 14.76 8.94 -2.68
CA LEU A 265 14.31 8.06 -1.61
C LEU A 265 13.10 7.23 -2.05
N PHE A 266 12.18 7.81 -2.83
CA PHE A 266 11.03 7.10 -3.39
C PHE A 266 11.43 5.92 -4.28
N PHE A 267 12.53 6.03 -5.03
CA PHE A 267 13.03 4.93 -5.84
C PHE A 267 13.44 3.75 -4.95
N PHE A 268 14.15 3.98 -3.85
CA PHE A 268 14.55 2.91 -2.93
C PHE A 268 13.37 2.34 -2.14
N LEU A 269 12.44 3.19 -1.71
CA LEU A 269 11.20 2.77 -1.05
C LEU A 269 10.31 1.91 -1.95
N PHE A 270 10.44 2.03 -3.28
CA PHE A 270 9.75 1.17 -4.24
C PHE A 270 10.58 -0.06 -4.64
N ALA A 271 11.85 0.14 -5.00
CA ALA A 271 12.71 -0.90 -5.56
C ALA A 271 13.06 -1.99 -4.55
N ILE A 272 13.34 -1.63 -3.28
CA ILE A 272 13.72 -2.62 -2.26
C ILE A 272 12.54 -3.56 -1.96
N PRO A 273 11.32 -3.09 -1.65
CA PRO A 273 10.20 -4.00 -1.41
C PRO A 273 9.86 -4.86 -2.63
N ILE A 274 9.87 -4.31 -3.85
CA ILE A 274 9.61 -5.09 -5.07
C ILE A 274 10.68 -6.15 -5.31
N PHE A 275 11.95 -5.83 -5.08
CA PHE A 275 13.04 -6.79 -5.18
C PHE A 275 12.89 -7.91 -4.14
N LEU A 276 12.62 -7.57 -2.88
CA LEU A 276 12.40 -8.56 -1.82
C LEU A 276 11.16 -9.42 -2.09
N LEU A 277 10.06 -8.84 -2.59
CA LEU A 277 8.88 -9.59 -3.03
C LEU A 277 9.21 -10.53 -4.19
N GLY A 278 10.04 -10.10 -5.15
CA GLY A 278 10.51 -10.95 -6.23
C GLY A 278 11.33 -12.14 -5.71
N MET A 279 12.25 -11.91 -4.78
CA MET A 279 13.01 -13.00 -4.15
C MET A 279 12.09 -13.96 -3.41
N VAL A 280 11.12 -13.41 -2.67
CA VAL A 280 10.16 -14.20 -1.91
C VAL A 280 9.23 -14.97 -2.84
N SER A 281 8.90 -14.48 -4.04
CA SER A 281 8.04 -15.18 -5.01
C SER A 281 8.61 -16.50 -5.55
N ILE A 282 9.93 -16.70 -5.46
CA ILE A 282 10.61 -17.94 -5.86
C ILE A 282 10.24 -19.08 -4.89
N GLN A 283 10.16 -18.75 -3.61
CA GLN A 283 9.63 -19.63 -2.59
C GLN A 283 8.12 -19.42 -2.56
N ASN A 284 7.34 -20.46 -2.29
CA ASN A 284 5.90 -20.24 -2.28
C ASN A 284 5.52 -19.32 -1.12
N THR A 285 5.33 -18.04 -1.41
CA THR A 285 4.28 -17.27 -0.76
C THR A 285 3.17 -17.23 -1.77
N GLY A 286 2.03 -17.83 -1.46
CA GLY A 286 0.87 -17.80 -2.35
C GLY A 286 0.54 -16.36 -2.74
N LEU A 287 1.09 -15.91 -3.87
CA LEU A 287 0.62 -14.78 -4.66
C LEU A 287 -0.62 -15.25 -5.44
N HIS A 288 -1.50 -16.00 -4.78
CA HIS A 288 -2.89 -16.11 -5.17
C HIS A 288 -3.57 -14.84 -4.65
N TRP A 289 -3.31 -13.75 -5.38
CA TRP A 289 -4.12 -12.53 -5.38
C TRP A 289 -4.83 -12.42 -6.73
N TYR A 290 -5.36 -13.54 -7.19
CA TYR A 290 -6.38 -13.72 -8.22
C TYR A 290 -7.32 -14.83 -7.76
#